data_AF-A0A7V1I1E2-F1
#
_entry.id   AF-A0A7V1I1E2-F1
#
_cell.length_a   1.000
_cell.length_b   1.000
_cell.length_c   1.000
_cell.angle_alpha   90.00
_cell.angle_beta   90.00
_cell.angle_gamma   90.00
#
_symmetry.space_group_name_H-M   'P 1'
#
loop_
_entity.id
_entity.type
_entity.pdbx_description
1 polymer ?
#
loop_
_entity_poly.entity_id
_entity_poly.type
_entity_poly.pdbx_seq_one_letter_code
_entity_poly.pdbx_strand_id
1 'polypeptide(L)'
;MNGYVEKTDLNFEEITEWDESIFKNLISLDLRDDQVEQVLTPPIVYSNHQDVLAVHWHPEHVPMELIKKRIGIMFPVRKSELIIPTQHNVLMENDGYCGVEVDCYSRGFGAKVQLLLHFEKSKVENAEILKSMLSHTFKYRSSQLFDFIETIVNPERQEALQEAAGETGANDEVVEFTKNVSKKLKGMLEKYESITPAESVKNKLLSNYVDTMRGAIGDRFANRVQLFLKAVKIIVKRNFPLYYFYRVNEIIEEVRGLGGGVVIPHPEQFWPILLAGYDVDGYEVWNPQSRRYTEFLINVVNNQNKTIKATSKPVLIFMGDDTHMGEKTKDPKFQNREKAGREIGFQPAWEELMTSKSLIAGNISKASLITEYRARLS
;
A
#
# COMPACT_ATOMS: atom_id res chain seq x y z
N MET A 1 -8.07 27.50 1.83
CA MET A 1 -8.21 28.31 0.60
C MET A 1 -8.49 27.36 -0.55
N ASN A 2 -9.58 27.55 -1.28
CA ASN A 2 -9.92 26.74 -2.46
C ASN A 2 -8.97 27.12 -3.61
N GLY A 3 -7.84 26.42 -3.70
CA GLY A 3 -6.74 26.67 -4.64
C GLY A 3 -7.05 26.20 -6.07
N TYR A 4 -8.13 26.71 -6.66
CA TYR A 4 -8.39 26.54 -8.08
C TYR A 4 -7.69 27.65 -8.87
N VAL A 5 -6.96 27.26 -9.91
CA VAL A 5 -6.33 28.19 -10.85
C VAL A 5 -7.26 28.43 -12.02
N GLU A 6 -7.42 29.69 -12.39
CA GLU A 6 -8.04 30.08 -13.66
C GLU A 6 -7.07 29.86 -14.82
N LYS A 7 -7.59 29.56 -16.00
CA LYS A 7 -6.81 29.16 -17.19
C LYS A 7 -5.69 30.16 -17.57
N THR A 8 -5.78 31.41 -17.10
CA THR A 8 -4.84 32.50 -17.38
C THR A 8 -3.53 32.44 -16.58
N ASP A 9 -3.45 31.66 -15.50
CA ASP A 9 -2.26 31.64 -14.63
C ASP A 9 -1.33 30.43 -14.87
N LEU A 10 -1.68 29.53 -15.80
CA LEU A 10 -0.85 28.37 -16.14
C LEU A 10 0.10 28.70 -17.29
N ASN A 11 1.33 29.12 -16.96
CA ASN A 11 2.47 28.97 -17.86
C ASN A 11 2.92 27.50 -17.81
N PHE A 12 2.81 26.73 -18.89
CA PHE A 12 3.19 25.31 -18.87
C PHE A 12 4.68 25.05 -19.09
N GLU A 13 5.46 26.05 -19.49
CA GLU A 13 6.87 25.89 -19.84
C GLU A 13 7.80 26.16 -18.64
N GLU A 14 7.40 27.06 -17.73
CA GLU A 14 8.21 27.47 -16.57
C GLU A 14 7.55 27.12 -15.23
N ILE A 15 8.36 26.95 -14.18
CA ILE A 15 7.87 26.77 -12.81
C ILE A 15 7.40 28.13 -12.28
N THR A 16 6.13 28.20 -11.90
CA THR A 16 5.45 29.37 -11.33
C THR A 16 5.35 29.28 -9.81
N GLU A 17 5.05 30.39 -9.14
CA GLU A 17 4.78 30.39 -7.69
C GLU A 17 3.61 29.48 -7.30
N TRP A 18 2.62 29.36 -8.19
CA TRP A 18 1.50 28.44 -7.99
C TRP A 18 1.97 26.98 -7.98
N ASP A 19 2.79 26.58 -8.95
CA ASP A 19 3.33 25.22 -9.04
C ASP A 19 4.07 24.86 -7.72
N GLU A 20 4.89 25.79 -7.22
CA GLU A 20 5.63 25.60 -5.97
C GLU A 20 4.73 25.50 -4.73
N SER A 21 3.67 26.31 -4.66
CA SER A 21 2.70 26.23 -3.58
C SER A 21 1.98 24.89 -3.58
N ILE A 22 1.56 24.42 -4.76
CA ILE A 22 0.92 23.11 -4.90
C ILE A 22 1.89 21.99 -4.53
N PHE A 23 3.12 22.04 -5.02
CA PHE A 23 4.13 21.04 -4.70
C PHE A 23 4.33 20.93 -3.19
N LYS A 24 4.54 22.07 -2.49
CA LYS A 24 4.68 22.11 -1.02
C LYS A 24 3.46 21.52 -0.31
N ASN A 25 2.25 21.81 -0.80
CA ASN A 25 1.02 21.22 -0.25
C ASN A 25 0.95 19.70 -0.49
N LEU A 26 1.40 19.21 -1.65
CA LEU A 26 1.35 17.79 -1.99
C LEU A 26 2.38 16.94 -1.23
N ILE A 27 3.50 17.53 -0.82
CA ILE A 27 4.55 16.83 -0.06
C ILE A 27 4.39 16.97 1.46
N SER A 28 3.52 17.88 1.92
CA SER A 28 3.26 18.10 3.34
C SER A 28 2.66 16.84 3.98
N LEU A 29 3.15 16.53 5.18
CA LEU A 29 2.63 15.45 6.04
C LEU A 29 1.66 15.97 7.10
N ASP A 30 1.50 17.30 7.19
CA ASP A 30 0.65 17.93 8.19
C ASP A 30 -0.83 17.77 7.82
N LEU A 31 -1.63 17.44 8.82
CA LEU A 31 -3.08 17.38 8.68
C LEU A 31 -3.69 18.73 9.07
N ARG A 32 -4.56 19.24 8.22
CA ARG A 32 -5.47 20.34 8.55
C ARG A 32 -6.58 19.86 9.48
N ASP A 33 -7.22 20.79 10.18
CA ASP A 33 -8.32 20.50 11.12
C ASP A 33 -9.47 19.71 10.47
N ASP A 34 -9.84 20.04 9.23
CA ASP A 34 -10.86 19.31 8.46
C ASP A 34 -10.46 17.85 8.18
N GLN A 35 -9.16 17.61 7.93
CA GLN A 35 -8.64 16.26 7.71
C GLN A 35 -8.55 15.46 9.01
N VAL A 36 -8.24 16.12 10.13
CA VAL A 36 -8.28 15.50 11.46
C VAL A 36 -9.70 15.06 11.79
N GLU A 37 -10.71 15.91 11.56
CA GLU A 37 -12.11 15.57 11.77
C GLU A 37 -12.56 14.39 10.89
N GLN A 38 -12.16 14.37 9.61
CA GLN A 38 -12.42 13.25 8.69
C GLN A 38 -11.82 11.92 9.20
N VAL A 39 -10.59 11.95 9.72
CA VAL A 39 -9.94 10.77 10.29
C VAL A 39 -10.66 10.30 11.56
N LEU A 40 -11.11 11.22 12.42
CA LEU A 40 -11.78 10.88 13.68
C LEU A 40 -13.24 10.45 13.51
N THR A 41 -13.86 10.72 12.37
CA THR A 41 -15.28 10.42 12.12
C THR A 41 -15.42 9.21 11.19
N PRO A 42 -15.50 7.98 11.73
CA PRO A 42 -15.76 6.82 10.90
C PRO A 42 -17.19 6.83 10.34
N PRO A 43 -17.39 6.32 9.11
CA PRO A 43 -18.73 6.30 8.50
C PRO A 43 -19.66 5.30 9.19
N ILE A 44 -19.11 4.27 9.85
CA ILE A 44 -19.85 3.18 10.48
C ILE A 44 -19.21 2.84 11.83
N VAL A 45 -20.06 2.60 12.83
CA VAL A 45 -19.68 2.07 14.15
C VAL A 45 -20.19 0.63 14.26
N TYR A 46 -19.29 -0.29 14.59
CA TYR A 46 -19.55 -1.73 14.68
C TYR A 46 -19.73 -2.16 16.13
N SER A 47 -20.88 -1.79 16.71
CA SER A 47 -21.19 -1.95 18.15
C SER A 47 -21.27 -3.39 18.66
N ASN A 48 -21.21 -4.40 17.79
CA ASN A 48 -21.31 -5.81 18.17
C ASN A 48 -19.98 -6.58 18.00
N HIS A 49 -18.95 -5.95 17.46
CA HIS A 49 -17.69 -6.62 17.15
C HIS A 49 -16.80 -6.65 18.40
N GLN A 50 -16.62 -7.83 18.99
CA GLN A 50 -15.79 -8.02 20.19
C GLN A 50 -14.33 -8.36 19.85
N ASP A 51 -14.08 -8.91 18.65
CA ASP A 51 -12.75 -9.30 18.19
C ASP A 51 -12.33 -8.43 16.99
N VAL A 52 -11.19 -7.74 17.11
CA VAL A 52 -10.66 -6.83 16.08
C VAL A 52 -9.28 -7.30 15.63
N LEU A 53 -9.15 -7.71 14.37
CA LEU A 53 -7.88 -8.16 13.79
C LEU A 53 -7.54 -7.28 12.60
N ALA A 54 -6.35 -6.69 12.61
CA ALA A 54 -5.84 -5.91 11.50
C ALA A 54 -4.31 -6.06 11.43
N VAL A 55 -3.83 -6.88 10.51
CA VAL A 55 -2.39 -7.15 10.32
C VAL A 55 -1.91 -6.78 8.93
N HIS A 56 -2.75 -6.07 8.16
CA HIS A 56 -2.38 -5.54 6.85
C HIS A 56 -3.12 -4.22 6.61
N TRP A 57 -2.45 -3.11 6.93
CA TRP A 57 -2.95 -1.75 6.74
C TRP A 57 -1.82 -0.72 6.81
N HIS A 58 -2.05 0.46 6.23
CA HIS A 58 -1.03 1.49 6.02
C HIS A 58 -1.41 2.79 6.74
N PRO A 59 -0.64 3.21 7.77
CA PRO A 59 -0.81 4.50 8.42
C PRO A 59 -0.60 5.68 7.46
N GLU A 60 0.31 5.53 6.49
CA GLU A 60 0.78 6.63 5.64
C GLU A 60 1.19 7.84 6.49
N HIS A 61 0.73 9.05 6.16
CA HIS A 61 1.08 10.27 6.90
C HIS A 61 0.17 10.52 8.12
N VAL A 62 -0.82 9.66 8.39
CA VAL A 62 -1.79 9.91 9.46
C VAL A 62 -1.18 9.51 10.81
N PRO A 63 -1.16 10.42 11.81
CA PRO A 63 -0.60 10.10 13.12
C PRO A 63 -1.31 8.93 13.79
N MET A 64 -0.52 8.00 14.35
CA MET A 64 -1.01 6.76 14.99
C MET A 64 -2.07 7.05 16.07
N GLU A 65 -1.90 8.11 16.85
CA GLU A 65 -2.85 8.51 17.90
C GLU A 65 -4.26 8.82 17.38
N LEU A 66 -4.37 9.43 16.19
CA LEU A 66 -5.67 9.68 15.56
C LEU A 66 -6.30 8.38 15.07
N ILE A 67 -5.48 7.48 14.53
CA ILE A 67 -5.91 6.16 14.03
C ILE A 67 -6.45 5.31 15.20
N LYS A 68 -5.74 5.28 16.33
CA LYS A 68 -6.18 4.59 17.55
C LYS A 68 -7.52 5.11 18.06
N LYS A 69 -7.71 6.43 18.06
CA LYS A 69 -9.01 7.05 18.41
C LYS A 69 -10.11 6.61 17.46
N ARG A 70 -9.87 6.63 16.15
CA ARG A 70 -10.82 6.16 15.14
C ARG A 70 -11.23 4.71 15.38
N ILE A 71 -10.28 3.81 15.56
CA ILE A 71 -10.52 2.38 15.87
C ILE A 71 -11.36 2.24 17.15
N GLY A 72 -11.03 3.03 18.18
CA GLY A 72 -11.79 3.08 19.43
C GLY A 72 -13.26 3.47 19.25
N ILE A 73 -13.53 4.46 18.39
CA ILE A 73 -14.90 4.89 18.03
C ILE A 73 -15.60 3.80 17.21
N MET A 74 -14.90 3.18 16.26
CA MET A 74 -15.45 2.15 15.39
C MET A 74 -15.84 0.87 16.14
N PHE A 75 -15.07 0.45 17.13
CA PHE A 75 -15.26 -0.81 17.85
C PHE A 75 -15.34 -0.55 19.37
N PRO A 76 -16.46 0.00 19.86
CA PRO A 76 -16.58 0.46 21.24
C PRO A 76 -16.64 -0.68 22.28
N VAL A 77 -16.96 -1.90 21.84
CA VAL A 77 -17.14 -3.07 22.73
C VAL A 77 -16.07 -4.15 22.55
N ARG A 78 -14.97 -3.83 21.86
CA ARG A 78 -13.89 -4.79 21.60
C ARG A 78 -13.27 -5.29 22.91
N LYS A 79 -12.98 -6.60 22.96
CA LYS A 79 -12.40 -7.31 24.11
C LYS A 79 -11.09 -7.99 23.76
N SER A 80 -10.95 -8.46 22.52
CA SER A 80 -9.73 -9.03 21.98
C SER A 80 -9.35 -8.28 20.72
N GLU A 81 -8.11 -7.87 20.59
CA GLU A 81 -7.64 -7.21 19.38
C GLU A 81 -6.22 -7.59 19.02
N LEU A 82 -5.84 -7.61 17.75
CA LEU A 82 -4.45 -7.63 17.32
C LEU A 82 -4.34 -6.71 16.11
N ILE A 83 -3.73 -5.55 16.32
CA ILE A 83 -3.68 -4.46 15.34
C ILE A 83 -2.22 -4.09 15.14
N ILE A 84 -1.64 -4.55 14.03
CA ILE A 84 -0.23 -4.36 13.69
C ILE A 84 -0.17 -3.59 12.37
N PRO A 85 0.37 -2.35 12.35
CA PRO A 85 0.52 -1.57 11.13
C PRO A 85 1.60 -2.17 10.22
N THR A 86 1.41 -2.07 8.91
CA THR A 86 2.36 -2.58 7.91
C THR A 86 2.58 -1.52 6.85
N GLN A 87 3.52 -0.59 7.04
CA GLN A 87 3.86 0.39 6.00
C GLN A 87 4.86 -0.21 5.01
N HIS A 88 4.81 0.21 3.74
CA HIS A 88 5.75 -0.29 2.73
C HIS A 88 7.20 0.03 3.09
N ASN A 89 7.97 -1.00 3.44
CA ASN A 89 9.39 -0.97 3.77
C ASN A 89 9.75 -0.03 4.94
N VAL A 90 8.77 0.31 5.80
CA VAL A 90 8.97 1.09 7.01
C VAL A 90 8.38 0.31 8.16
N LEU A 91 9.21 0.04 9.17
CA LEU A 91 8.79 -0.67 10.37
C LEU A 91 7.96 0.28 11.23
N MET A 92 6.68 -0.05 11.40
CA MET A 92 5.72 0.74 12.16
C MET A 92 5.37 0.03 13.46
N GLU A 93 5.12 0.81 14.51
CA GLU A 93 4.77 0.29 15.83
C GLU A 93 3.31 0.60 16.18
N ASN A 94 2.63 -0.37 16.80
CA ASN A 94 1.41 -0.11 17.58
C ASN A 94 1.30 -1.11 18.74
N ASP A 95 1.03 -0.59 19.94
CA ASP A 95 0.70 -1.36 21.15
C ASP A 95 1.62 -2.57 21.43
N GLY A 96 2.94 -2.34 21.35
CA GLY A 96 3.96 -3.36 21.66
C GLY A 96 4.29 -4.33 20.51
N TYR A 97 3.66 -4.16 19.35
CA TYR A 97 3.97 -4.91 18.14
C TYR A 97 4.51 -3.99 17.04
N CYS A 98 5.37 -4.55 16.20
CA CYS A 98 5.89 -3.89 15.01
C CYS A 98 5.49 -4.66 13.76
N GLY A 99 5.24 -3.94 12.66
CA GLY A 99 4.96 -4.55 11.37
C GLY A 99 5.48 -3.74 10.19
N VAL A 100 5.68 -4.44 9.07
CA VAL A 100 6.13 -3.87 7.80
C VAL A 100 5.65 -4.73 6.64
N GLU A 101 5.31 -4.09 5.53
CA GLU A 101 5.11 -4.79 4.27
C GLU A 101 6.35 -4.58 3.39
N VAL A 102 7.02 -5.66 3.01
CA VAL A 102 8.29 -5.58 2.26
C VAL A 102 8.13 -6.15 0.84
N ASP A 103 8.66 -5.41 -0.13
CA ASP A 103 8.77 -5.89 -1.51
C ASP A 103 9.99 -6.81 -1.65
N CYS A 104 9.79 -8.00 -2.22
CA CYS A 104 10.80 -9.04 -2.35
C CYS A 104 10.88 -9.56 -3.79
N TYR A 105 11.99 -10.19 -4.14
CA TYR A 105 12.13 -10.94 -5.37
C TYR A 105 11.93 -12.45 -5.15
N SER A 106 10.97 -13.04 -5.85
CA SER A 106 10.81 -14.49 -5.92
C SER A 106 11.55 -15.05 -7.13
N ARG A 107 12.68 -15.73 -6.88
CA ARG A 107 13.47 -16.39 -7.93
C ARG A 107 12.71 -17.51 -8.63
N GLY A 108 11.85 -18.24 -7.92
CA GLY A 108 11.12 -19.39 -8.46
C GLY A 108 10.17 -19.03 -9.60
N PHE A 109 9.58 -17.83 -9.55
CA PHE A 109 8.63 -17.35 -10.56
C PHE A 109 9.15 -16.15 -11.37
N GLY A 110 10.33 -15.63 -11.04
CA GLY A 110 10.91 -14.47 -11.72
C GLY A 110 10.08 -13.19 -11.52
N ALA A 111 9.47 -13.02 -10.35
CA ALA A 111 8.49 -11.95 -10.11
C ALA A 111 8.70 -11.24 -8.76
N LYS A 112 8.22 -9.98 -8.68
CA LYS A 112 8.09 -9.25 -7.42
C LYS A 112 6.95 -9.86 -6.61
N VAL A 113 7.21 -10.12 -5.33
CA VAL A 113 6.18 -10.52 -4.35
C VAL A 113 6.26 -9.62 -3.13
N GLN A 114 5.28 -9.71 -2.24
CA GLN A 114 5.26 -8.94 -0.99
C GLN A 114 5.14 -9.88 0.19
N LEU A 115 5.68 -9.48 1.34
CA LEU A 115 5.53 -10.18 2.61
C LEU A 115 5.10 -9.16 3.67
N LEU A 116 4.21 -9.58 4.57
CA LEU A 116 3.94 -8.89 5.82
C LEU A 116 4.82 -9.53 6.89
N LEU A 117 5.63 -8.70 7.54
CA LEU A 117 6.49 -9.11 8.64
C LEU A 117 5.94 -8.53 9.93
N HIS A 118 5.79 -9.34 10.95
CA HIS A 118 5.26 -8.93 12.25
C HIS A 118 6.18 -9.38 13.38
N PHE A 119 6.31 -8.54 14.40
CA PHE A 119 7.21 -8.78 15.51
C PHE A 119 6.59 -8.26 16.81
N GLU A 120 6.96 -8.87 17.94
CA GLU A 120 6.96 -8.12 19.19
C GLU A 120 8.02 -7.01 19.08
N LYS A 121 7.70 -5.81 19.55
CA LYS A 121 8.55 -4.62 19.43
C LYS A 121 9.98 -4.86 19.93
N SER A 122 10.11 -5.51 21.09
CA SER A 122 11.38 -5.78 21.76
C SER A 122 12.38 -6.54 20.87
N LYS A 123 11.87 -7.39 19.96
CA LYS A 123 12.69 -8.24 19.08
C LYS A 123 13.36 -7.47 17.94
N VAL A 124 12.89 -6.26 17.62
CA VAL A 124 13.35 -5.47 16.47
C VAL A 124 14.08 -4.18 16.83
N GLU A 125 14.22 -3.88 18.13
CA GLU A 125 14.92 -2.68 18.61
C GLU A 125 16.36 -2.60 18.07
N ASN A 126 17.06 -3.73 17.98
CA ASN A 126 18.45 -3.84 17.51
C ASN A 126 18.60 -4.63 16.19
N ALA A 127 17.52 -4.75 15.41
CA ALA A 127 17.52 -5.51 14.14
C ALA A 127 18.15 -4.71 12.98
N GLU A 128 19.45 -4.42 13.08
CA GLU A 128 20.16 -3.55 12.12
C GLU A 128 20.19 -4.11 10.70
N ILE A 129 20.29 -5.45 10.55
CA ILE A 129 20.26 -6.11 9.24
C ILE A 129 18.90 -5.90 8.58
N LEU A 130 17.80 -6.30 9.26
CA LEU A 130 16.45 -6.05 8.77
C LEU A 130 16.22 -4.56 8.42
N LYS A 131 16.56 -3.62 9.32
CA LYS A 131 16.40 -2.18 9.06
C LYS A 131 17.17 -1.74 7.82
N SER A 132 18.39 -2.25 7.60
CA SER A 132 19.18 -2.00 6.39
C SER A 132 18.49 -2.56 5.14
N MET A 133 17.95 -3.79 5.20
CA MET A 133 17.23 -4.39 4.09
C MET A 133 16.00 -3.56 3.70
N LEU A 134 15.21 -3.13 4.70
CA LEU A 134 14.04 -2.28 4.51
C LEU A 134 14.42 -0.92 3.90
N SER A 135 15.47 -0.27 4.43
CA SER A 135 15.97 1.02 3.92
C SER A 135 16.44 0.93 2.46
N HIS A 136 17.15 -0.13 2.10
CA HIS A 136 17.56 -0.40 0.72
C HIS A 136 16.34 -0.53 -0.22
N THR A 137 15.37 -1.36 0.16
CA THR A 137 14.15 -1.55 -0.64
C THR A 137 13.32 -0.26 -0.73
N PHE A 138 13.24 0.52 0.35
CA PHE A 138 12.54 1.80 0.37
C PHE A 138 13.17 2.82 -0.59
N LYS A 139 14.50 2.97 -0.56
CA LYS A 139 15.24 3.85 -1.49
C LYS A 139 15.05 3.41 -2.93
N TYR A 140 15.16 2.11 -3.19
CA TYR A 140 14.95 1.56 -4.51
C TYR A 140 13.52 1.79 -5.02
N ARG A 141 12.50 1.59 -4.18
CA ARG A 141 11.12 1.90 -4.54
C ARG A 141 10.90 3.38 -4.84
N SER A 142 11.58 4.26 -4.11
CA SER A 142 11.51 5.72 -4.34
C SER A 142 12.12 6.13 -5.69
N SER A 143 13.10 5.37 -6.20
CA SER A 143 13.68 5.60 -7.54
C SER A 143 12.64 5.46 -8.67
N GLN A 144 11.56 4.71 -8.45
CA GLN A 144 10.50 4.52 -9.46
C GLN A 144 9.87 5.82 -9.93
N LEU A 145 9.72 6.82 -9.05
CA LEU A 145 9.16 8.11 -9.46
C LEU A 145 10.10 8.81 -10.45
N PHE A 146 11.42 8.76 -10.17
CA PHE A 146 12.41 9.35 -11.06
C PHE A 146 12.46 8.61 -12.39
N ASP A 147 12.48 7.28 -12.40
CA ASP A 147 12.39 6.49 -13.64
C ASP A 147 11.11 6.76 -14.43
N PHE A 148 10.00 7.00 -13.73
CA PHE A 148 8.72 7.35 -14.32
C PHE A 148 8.76 8.72 -14.99
N ILE A 149 9.28 9.73 -14.30
CA ILE A 149 9.48 11.08 -14.84
C ILE A 149 10.47 11.05 -16.01
N GLU A 150 11.61 10.37 -15.87
CA GLU A 150 12.64 10.25 -16.91
C GLU A 150 12.10 9.61 -18.18
N THR A 151 11.26 8.57 -18.06
CA THR A 151 10.58 7.97 -19.22
C THR A 151 9.71 8.96 -19.98
N ILE A 152 9.16 9.96 -19.30
CA ILE A 152 8.34 11.00 -19.92
C ILE A 152 9.19 12.11 -20.53
N VAL A 153 10.24 12.57 -19.83
CA VAL A 153 10.96 13.79 -20.22
C VAL A 153 12.16 13.52 -21.13
N ASN A 154 12.77 12.33 -21.07
CA ASN A 154 13.98 12.01 -21.84
C ASN A 154 13.60 11.59 -23.29
N PRO A 155 14.08 12.31 -24.33
CA PRO A 155 13.85 11.95 -25.73
C PRO A 155 14.32 10.54 -26.11
N GLU A 156 15.35 10.01 -25.46
CA GLU A 156 15.86 8.65 -25.73
C GLU A 156 14.87 7.54 -25.36
N ARG A 157 13.86 7.85 -24.53
CA ARG A 157 12.81 6.91 -24.10
C ARG A 157 11.50 7.10 -24.87
N GLN A 158 11.54 7.76 -26.04
CA GLN A 158 10.36 8.09 -26.84
C GLN A 158 9.53 6.86 -27.25
N GLU A 159 10.15 5.70 -27.45
CA GLU A 159 9.44 4.45 -27.78
C GLU A 159 8.41 4.08 -26.71
N ALA A 160 8.74 4.24 -25.43
CA ALA A 160 7.82 3.96 -24.33
C ALA A 160 6.60 4.91 -24.33
N LEU A 161 6.80 6.17 -24.73
CA LEU A 161 5.70 7.13 -24.86
C LEU A 161 4.82 6.83 -26.07
N GLN A 162 5.41 6.38 -27.18
CA GLN A 162 4.66 5.93 -28.36
C GLN A 162 3.83 4.68 -28.05
N GLU A 163 4.40 3.70 -27.33
CA GLU A 163 3.67 2.52 -26.85
C GLU A 163 2.47 2.94 -25.99
N ALA A 164 2.69 3.77 -24.95
CA ALA A 164 1.62 4.25 -24.09
C ALA A 164 0.56 5.08 -24.85
N ALA A 165 0.96 5.88 -25.84
CA ALA A 165 0.04 6.67 -26.64
C ALA A 165 -0.82 5.77 -27.53
N GLY A 166 -0.22 4.75 -28.13
CA GLY A 166 -0.91 3.73 -28.92
C GLY A 166 -1.93 2.95 -28.10
N GLU A 167 -1.60 2.57 -26.86
CA GLU A 167 -2.53 1.86 -25.96
C GLU A 167 -3.73 2.70 -25.53
N THR A 168 -3.56 4.02 -25.40
CA THR A 168 -4.55 4.90 -24.78
C THR A 168 -5.27 5.83 -25.76
N GLY A 169 -4.81 5.92 -27.01
CA GLY A 169 -5.28 6.91 -27.98
C GLY A 169 -4.93 8.35 -27.57
N ALA A 170 -3.85 8.54 -26.81
CA ALA A 170 -3.37 9.88 -26.46
C ALA A 170 -2.88 10.60 -27.73
N ASN A 171 -3.35 11.83 -27.95
CA ASN A 171 -2.88 12.69 -29.04
C ASN A 171 -1.66 13.51 -28.58
N ASP A 172 -1.02 14.19 -29.52
CA ASP A 172 0.16 15.02 -29.27
C ASP A 172 -0.04 16.04 -28.15
N GLU A 173 -1.23 16.62 -28.05
CA GLU A 173 -1.60 17.56 -26.98
C GLU A 173 -1.49 16.92 -25.58
N VAL A 174 -1.99 15.70 -25.39
CA VAL A 174 -1.91 14.98 -24.11
C VAL A 174 -0.45 14.62 -23.79
N VAL A 175 0.29 14.16 -24.80
CA VAL A 175 1.70 13.78 -24.63
C VAL A 175 2.54 15.00 -24.25
N GLU A 176 2.39 16.11 -24.96
CA GLU A 176 3.15 17.35 -24.74
C GLU A 176 2.81 17.98 -23.39
N PHE A 177 1.52 18.03 -23.04
CA PHE A 177 1.09 18.46 -21.70
C PHE A 177 1.76 17.62 -20.60
N THR A 178 1.75 16.30 -20.77
CA THR A 178 2.34 15.37 -19.79
C THR A 178 3.85 15.57 -19.64
N LYS A 179 4.56 15.83 -20.74
CA LYS A 179 5.99 16.18 -20.73
C LYS A 179 6.25 17.44 -19.92
N ASN A 180 5.50 18.50 -20.19
CA ASN A 180 5.71 19.80 -19.57
C ASN A 180 5.43 19.76 -18.06
N VAL A 181 4.32 19.14 -17.65
CA VAL A 181 4.01 18.93 -16.22
C VAL A 181 5.07 18.06 -15.54
N SER A 182 5.60 17.03 -16.21
CA SER A 182 6.64 16.16 -15.64
C SER A 182 7.99 16.88 -15.50
N LYS A 183 8.36 17.74 -16.46
CA LYS A 183 9.56 18.60 -16.37
C LYS A 183 9.47 19.54 -15.17
N LYS A 184 8.32 20.18 -14.96
CA LYS A 184 8.08 21.03 -13.78
C LYS A 184 8.23 20.26 -12.48
N LEU A 185 7.58 19.10 -12.38
CA LEU A 185 7.68 18.27 -11.18
C LEU A 185 9.13 17.83 -10.92
N LYS A 186 9.88 17.46 -11.96
CA LYS A 186 11.31 17.17 -11.85
C LYS A 186 12.09 18.36 -11.26
N GLY A 187 11.93 19.54 -11.85
CA GLY A 187 12.62 20.74 -11.37
C GLY A 187 12.23 21.14 -9.94
N MET A 188 10.97 20.92 -9.53
CA MET A 188 10.54 21.14 -8.15
C MET A 188 11.12 20.11 -7.17
N LEU A 189 11.19 18.83 -7.55
CA LEU A 189 11.85 17.79 -6.75
C LEU A 189 13.33 18.09 -6.53
N GLU A 190 14.03 18.56 -7.56
CA GLU A 190 15.43 18.98 -7.47
C GLU A 190 15.60 20.24 -6.61
N LYS A 191 14.77 21.27 -6.83
CA LYS A 191 14.83 22.54 -6.08
C LYS A 191 14.53 22.38 -4.59
N TYR A 192 13.61 21.47 -4.25
CA TYR A 192 13.09 21.29 -2.88
C TYR A 192 13.50 19.94 -2.26
N GLU A 193 14.57 19.32 -2.74
CA GLU A 193 15.06 18.02 -2.27
C GLU A 193 15.21 17.98 -0.74
N SER A 194 15.82 19.02 -0.16
CA SER A 194 16.11 19.11 1.28
C SER A 194 14.86 19.14 2.20
N ILE A 195 13.71 19.53 1.67
CA ILE A 195 12.44 19.61 2.42
C ILE A 195 11.44 18.54 2.00
N THR A 196 11.74 17.74 0.98
CA THR A 196 10.81 16.73 0.45
C THR A 196 10.90 15.46 1.31
N PRO A 197 9.84 15.08 2.04
CA PRO A 197 9.86 13.83 2.79
C PRO A 197 9.96 12.65 1.85
N ALA A 198 10.80 11.68 2.17
CA ALA A 198 11.04 10.53 1.30
C ALA A 198 9.75 9.72 1.03
N GLU A 199 8.82 9.67 2.00
CA GLU A 199 7.51 9.00 1.88
C GLU A 199 6.55 9.66 0.87
N SER A 200 6.81 10.92 0.53
CA SER A 200 6.07 11.69 -0.48
C SER A 200 6.59 11.41 -1.90
N VAL A 201 7.81 10.85 -2.04
CA VAL A 201 8.46 10.52 -3.31
C VAL A 201 7.92 9.19 -3.86
N LYS A 202 6.74 9.27 -4.49
CA LYS A 202 6.07 8.11 -5.09
C LYS A 202 5.39 8.49 -6.39
N ASN A 203 5.19 7.52 -7.29
CA ASN A 203 4.50 7.68 -8.58
C ASN A 203 3.17 8.46 -8.51
N LYS A 204 2.46 8.40 -7.38
CA LYS A 204 1.19 9.12 -7.17
C LYS A 204 1.38 10.64 -7.12
N LEU A 205 2.58 11.14 -6.83
CA LEU A 205 2.87 12.59 -6.76
C LEU A 205 2.57 13.29 -8.10
N LEU A 206 3.01 12.70 -9.22
CA LEU A 206 2.73 13.24 -10.56
C LEU A 206 1.23 13.22 -10.90
N SER A 207 0.54 12.12 -10.62
CA SER A 207 -0.91 12.04 -10.81
C SER A 207 -1.66 13.06 -9.93
N ASN A 208 -1.30 13.18 -8.66
CA ASN A 208 -1.92 14.14 -7.76
C ASN A 208 -1.68 15.58 -8.24
N TYR A 209 -0.49 15.88 -8.75
CA TYR A 209 -0.15 17.18 -9.31
C TYR A 209 -1.04 17.54 -10.50
N VAL A 210 -1.22 16.61 -11.45
CA VAL A 210 -2.18 16.78 -12.56
C VAL A 210 -3.61 16.99 -12.06
N ASP A 211 -4.04 16.27 -11.00
CA ASP A 211 -5.39 16.42 -10.47
C ASP A 211 -5.65 17.83 -9.89
N THR A 212 -4.63 18.53 -9.39
CA THR A 212 -4.78 19.93 -8.95
C THR A 212 -5.08 20.90 -10.10
N MET A 213 -4.69 20.54 -11.33
CA MET A 213 -4.90 21.37 -12.53
C MET A 213 -6.29 21.19 -13.15
N ARG A 214 -7.13 20.29 -12.64
CA ARG A 214 -8.47 19.97 -13.21
C ARG A 214 -9.36 21.18 -13.42
N GLY A 215 -9.32 22.15 -12.50
CA GLY A 215 -10.10 23.38 -12.64
C GLY A 215 -9.75 24.20 -13.89
N ALA A 216 -8.48 24.20 -14.28
CA ALA A 216 -7.98 24.97 -15.40
C ALA A 216 -8.02 24.22 -16.75
N ILE A 217 -7.69 22.91 -16.73
CA ILE A 217 -7.60 22.08 -17.95
C ILE A 217 -8.89 21.31 -18.26
N GLY A 218 -9.81 21.23 -17.29
CA GLY A 218 -11.07 20.49 -17.39
C GLY A 218 -10.92 18.99 -17.13
N ASP A 219 -11.95 18.38 -16.53
CA ASP A 219 -11.94 16.98 -16.11
C ASP A 219 -11.72 15.98 -17.24
N ARG A 220 -12.30 16.24 -18.42
CA ARG A 220 -12.15 15.34 -19.57
C ARG A 220 -10.70 15.24 -20.03
N PHE A 221 -10.00 16.36 -20.09
CA PHE A 221 -8.60 16.38 -20.49
C PHE A 221 -7.70 15.77 -19.40
N ALA A 222 -7.92 16.16 -18.14
CA ALA A 222 -7.21 15.56 -17.00
C ALA A 222 -7.34 14.03 -16.97
N ASN A 223 -8.54 13.49 -17.24
CA ASN A 223 -8.75 12.04 -17.28
C ASN A 223 -7.97 11.35 -18.41
N ARG A 224 -7.81 11.99 -19.58
CA ARG A 224 -6.98 11.46 -20.68
C ARG A 224 -5.50 11.46 -20.29
N VAL A 225 -5.02 12.51 -19.64
CA VAL A 225 -3.66 12.60 -19.09
C VAL A 225 -3.42 11.51 -18.04
N GLN A 226 -4.34 11.31 -17.10
CA GLN A 226 -4.23 10.25 -16.08
C GLN A 226 -4.19 8.85 -16.69
N LEU A 227 -4.99 8.59 -17.74
CA LEU A 227 -4.97 7.32 -18.47
C LEU A 227 -3.61 7.09 -19.15
N PHE A 228 -3.08 8.12 -19.82
CA PHE A 228 -1.76 8.08 -20.44
C PHE A 228 -0.63 7.85 -19.41
N LEU A 229 -0.63 8.60 -18.31
CA LEU A 229 0.30 8.40 -17.19
C LEU A 229 0.25 6.98 -16.62
N LYS A 230 -0.97 6.40 -16.52
CA LYS A 230 -1.13 5.02 -16.06
C LYS A 230 -0.48 4.02 -17.02
N ALA A 231 -0.62 4.19 -18.33
CA ALA A 231 0.02 3.33 -19.33
C ALA A 231 1.55 3.44 -19.27
N VAL A 232 2.09 4.66 -19.24
CA VAL A 232 3.54 4.87 -19.09
C VAL A 232 4.06 4.21 -17.81
N LYS A 233 3.35 4.35 -16.68
CA LYS A 233 3.72 3.69 -15.41
C LYS A 233 3.75 2.16 -15.52
N ILE A 234 2.85 1.55 -16.29
CA ILE A 234 2.85 0.09 -16.52
C ILE A 234 4.12 -0.33 -17.26
N ILE A 235 4.50 0.42 -18.31
CA ILE A 235 5.74 0.17 -19.07
C ILE A 235 6.97 0.31 -18.17
N VAL A 236 7.05 1.37 -17.37
CA VAL A 236 8.16 1.57 -16.42
C VAL A 236 8.24 0.41 -15.42
N LYS A 237 7.11 -0.04 -14.88
CA LYS A 237 7.07 -1.18 -13.96
C LYS A 237 7.50 -2.50 -14.59
N ARG A 238 7.17 -2.73 -15.87
CA ARG A 238 7.58 -3.94 -16.61
C ARG A 238 9.10 -4.04 -16.71
N ASN A 239 9.78 -2.90 -16.80
CA ASN A 239 11.22 -2.82 -16.96
C ASN A 239 11.97 -2.56 -15.64
N PHE A 240 11.25 -2.51 -14.51
CA PHE A 240 11.84 -2.20 -13.21
C PHE A 240 12.69 -3.39 -12.70
N PRO A 241 14.03 -3.26 -12.55
CA PRO A 241 14.88 -4.42 -12.36
C PRO A 241 14.68 -5.15 -11.01
N LEU A 242 14.12 -6.36 -11.07
CA LEU A 242 13.73 -7.10 -9.86
C LEU A 242 14.91 -7.54 -8.97
N TYR A 243 16.13 -7.64 -9.52
CA TYR A 243 17.30 -8.15 -8.81
C TYR A 243 17.83 -7.20 -7.71
N TYR A 244 17.33 -5.96 -7.64
CA TYR A 244 17.65 -5.05 -6.53
C TYR A 244 16.84 -5.34 -5.27
N PHE A 245 15.72 -6.06 -5.36
CA PHE A 245 15.01 -6.54 -4.18
C PHE A 245 15.73 -7.74 -3.56
N TYR A 246 15.74 -7.79 -2.23
CA TYR A 246 16.17 -9.00 -1.52
C TYR A 246 15.28 -10.19 -1.89
N ARG A 247 15.86 -11.38 -1.89
CA ARG A 247 15.12 -12.61 -2.17
C ARG A 247 14.20 -12.92 -1.00
N VAL A 248 13.05 -13.50 -1.31
CA VAL A 248 12.06 -13.95 -0.30
C VAL A 248 12.71 -14.74 0.83
N ASN A 249 13.59 -15.70 0.49
CA ASN A 249 14.23 -16.55 1.50
C ASN A 249 15.21 -15.79 2.40
N GLU A 250 15.88 -14.75 1.88
CA GLU A 250 16.81 -13.93 2.69
C GLU A 250 16.03 -13.12 3.72
N ILE A 251 14.88 -12.58 3.32
CA ILE A 251 13.97 -11.86 4.22
C ILE A 251 13.37 -12.82 5.27
N ILE A 252 12.90 -13.99 4.84
CA ILE A 252 12.34 -14.99 5.77
C ILE A 252 13.40 -15.44 6.79
N GLU A 253 14.62 -15.72 6.35
CA GLU A 253 15.72 -16.13 7.24
C GLU A 253 16.00 -15.08 8.32
N GLU A 254 16.12 -13.81 7.92
CA GLU A 254 16.30 -12.69 8.87
C GLU A 254 15.14 -12.59 9.86
N VAL A 255 13.90 -12.67 9.37
CA VAL A 255 12.69 -12.59 10.22
C VAL A 255 12.64 -13.73 11.22
N ARG A 256 12.99 -14.95 10.80
CA ARG A 256 13.04 -16.12 11.68
C ARG A 256 14.14 -15.99 12.73
N GLY A 257 15.31 -15.45 12.36
CA GLY A 257 16.40 -15.16 13.30
C GLY A 257 15.98 -14.20 14.42
N LEU A 258 15.07 -13.27 14.12
CA LEU A 258 14.49 -12.32 15.07
C LEU A 258 13.25 -12.85 15.80
N GLY A 259 12.78 -14.07 15.50
CA GLY A 259 11.56 -14.63 16.08
C GLY A 259 10.27 -13.91 15.64
N GLY A 260 10.26 -13.36 14.43
CA GLY A 260 9.09 -12.72 13.82
C GLY A 260 8.19 -13.67 13.04
N GLY A 261 6.98 -13.20 12.76
CA GLY A 261 6.00 -13.87 11.91
C GLY A 261 6.06 -13.36 10.46
N VAL A 262 5.80 -14.27 9.51
CA VAL A 262 5.75 -13.96 8.07
C VAL A 262 4.38 -14.34 7.52
N VAL A 263 3.71 -13.40 6.86
CA VAL A 263 2.43 -13.64 6.16
C VAL A 263 2.56 -13.20 4.71
N ILE A 264 1.99 -13.99 3.80
CA ILE A 264 1.89 -13.59 2.38
C ILE A 264 0.55 -12.85 2.18
N PRO A 265 0.57 -11.55 1.85
CA PRO A 265 -0.63 -10.78 1.55
C PRO A 265 -1.21 -11.19 0.18
N HIS A 266 -2.54 -11.22 0.07
CA HIS A 266 -3.31 -11.40 -1.17
C HIS A 266 -2.61 -12.25 -2.26
N PRO A 267 -2.40 -13.57 -2.02
CA PRO A 267 -1.55 -14.42 -2.85
C PRO A 267 -2.05 -14.56 -4.30
N GLU A 268 -3.32 -14.23 -4.59
CA GLU A 268 -3.87 -14.12 -5.95
C GLU A 268 -3.04 -13.17 -6.83
N GLN A 269 -2.51 -12.07 -6.27
CA GLN A 269 -1.71 -11.09 -7.02
C GLN A 269 -0.31 -11.62 -7.36
N PHE A 270 0.14 -12.67 -6.68
CA PHE A 270 1.48 -13.25 -6.82
C PHE A 270 1.43 -14.69 -7.33
N TRP A 271 0.36 -15.08 -8.00
CA TRP A 271 0.21 -16.45 -8.48
C TRP A 271 1.41 -16.87 -9.34
N PRO A 272 2.02 -18.06 -9.12
CA PRO A 272 1.58 -19.15 -8.24
C PRO A 272 2.36 -19.26 -6.90
N ILE A 273 2.47 -18.18 -6.12
CA ILE A 273 3.26 -18.12 -4.87
C ILE A 273 3.01 -19.26 -3.87
N LEU A 274 1.79 -19.81 -3.82
CA LEU A 274 1.44 -20.92 -2.92
C LEU A 274 2.24 -22.21 -3.20
N LEU A 275 2.78 -22.36 -4.41
CA LEU A 275 3.59 -23.52 -4.80
C LEU A 275 5.06 -23.38 -4.39
N ALA A 276 5.47 -22.22 -3.87
CA ALA A 276 6.88 -21.95 -3.55
C ALA A 276 7.40 -22.71 -2.34
N GLY A 277 6.50 -23.20 -1.47
CA GLY A 277 6.88 -23.87 -0.22
C GLY A 277 7.64 -22.95 0.75
N TYR A 278 7.34 -21.64 0.74
CA TYR A 278 7.95 -20.69 1.68
C TYR A 278 7.55 -21.01 3.13
N ASP A 279 8.50 -20.83 4.05
CA ASP A 279 8.30 -20.98 5.49
C ASP A 279 7.55 -19.77 6.07
N VAL A 280 6.21 -19.80 6.00
CA VAL A 280 5.33 -18.70 6.40
C VAL A 280 4.36 -19.13 7.49
N ASP A 281 3.96 -18.17 8.32
CA ASP A 281 2.96 -18.38 9.38
C ASP A 281 1.54 -18.39 8.84
N GLY A 282 1.28 -17.72 7.72
CA GLY A 282 -0.04 -17.70 7.13
C GLY A 282 -0.15 -17.02 5.77
N TYR A 283 -1.36 -17.08 5.25
CA TYR A 283 -1.77 -16.43 4.00
C TYR A 283 -2.96 -15.52 4.25
N GLU A 284 -2.93 -14.33 3.69
CA GLU A 284 -4.09 -13.45 3.60
C GLU A 284 -4.99 -13.92 2.46
N VAL A 285 -5.95 -14.79 2.77
CA VAL A 285 -6.80 -15.43 1.75
C VAL A 285 -7.89 -14.50 1.22
N TRP A 286 -8.16 -13.39 1.91
CA TRP A 286 -9.08 -12.35 1.50
C TRP A 286 -8.45 -10.98 1.65
N ASN A 287 -8.69 -10.15 0.65
CA ASN A 287 -8.38 -8.73 0.63
C ASN A 287 -9.48 -8.00 -0.17
N PRO A 288 -9.81 -6.72 0.10
CA PRO A 288 -10.78 -5.98 -0.70
C PRO A 288 -10.51 -6.00 -2.21
N GLN A 289 -9.23 -6.07 -2.62
CA GLN A 289 -8.79 -6.14 -4.02
C GLN A 289 -8.72 -7.57 -4.57
N SER A 290 -8.68 -8.58 -3.71
CA SER A 290 -8.49 -9.98 -4.05
C SER A 290 -9.44 -10.84 -3.22
N ARG A 291 -10.66 -10.95 -3.74
CA ARG A 291 -11.77 -11.69 -3.12
C ARG A 291 -12.23 -12.90 -3.93
N ARG A 292 -11.84 -12.99 -5.21
CA ARG A 292 -12.36 -13.96 -6.18
C ARG A 292 -12.12 -15.40 -5.73
N TYR A 293 -10.96 -15.67 -5.15
CA TYR A 293 -10.53 -17.01 -4.78
C TYR A 293 -10.53 -17.28 -3.28
N THR A 294 -11.20 -16.45 -2.46
CA THR A 294 -11.19 -16.56 -1.00
C THR A 294 -11.50 -17.98 -0.51
N GLU A 295 -12.62 -18.56 -0.94
CA GLU A 295 -13.01 -19.92 -0.54
C GLU A 295 -12.03 -20.99 -1.03
N PHE A 296 -11.55 -20.84 -2.26
CA PHE A 296 -10.54 -21.75 -2.82
C PHE A 296 -9.25 -21.72 -1.98
N LEU A 297 -8.77 -20.52 -1.64
CA LEU A 297 -7.57 -20.32 -0.84
C LEU A 297 -7.73 -20.87 0.59
N ILE A 298 -8.90 -20.68 1.22
CA ILE A 298 -9.23 -21.31 2.51
C ILE A 298 -9.10 -22.83 2.41
N ASN A 299 -9.68 -23.43 1.37
CA ASN A 299 -9.62 -24.87 1.15
C ASN A 299 -8.20 -25.37 0.87
N VAL A 300 -7.39 -24.61 0.11
CA VAL A 300 -5.98 -24.93 -0.14
C VAL A 300 -5.20 -24.97 1.18
N VAL A 301 -5.32 -23.93 2.02
CA VAL A 301 -4.61 -23.87 3.31
C VAL A 301 -5.10 -24.96 4.26
N ASN A 302 -6.42 -25.20 4.33
CA ASN A 302 -6.96 -26.29 5.14
C ASN A 302 -6.45 -27.67 4.68
N ASN A 303 -6.33 -27.90 3.37
CA ASN A 303 -5.80 -29.16 2.85
C ASN A 303 -4.28 -29.28 3.10
N GLN A 304 -3.53 -28.19 2.99
CA GLN A 304 -2.13 -28.15 3.40
C GLN A 304 -1.98 -28.55 4.87
N ASN A 305 -2.79 -27.99 5.76
CA ASN A 305 -2.75 -28.30 7.20
C ASN A 305 -3.17 -29.74 7.55
N LYS A 306 -3.84 -30.47 6.66
CA LYS A 306 -4.13 -31.91 6.85
C LYS A 306 -2.95 -32.80 6.52
N THR A 307 -2.00 -32.32 5.72
CA THR A 307 -0.84 -33.11 5.25
C THR A 307 0.45 -32.77 5.97
N ILE A 308 0.50 -31.68 6.74
CA ILE A 308 1.65 -31.36 7.58
C ILE A 308 1.85 -32.39 8.69
N LYS A 309 3.09 -32.54 9.15
CA LYS A 309 3.43 -33.43 10.26
C LYS A 309 2.76 -32.93 11.53
N ALA A 310 2.39 -33.84 12.43
CA ALA A 310 1.74 -33.51 13.71
C ALA A 310 2.55 -32.56 14.61
N THR A 311 3.87 -32.49 14.41
CA THR A 311 4.79 -31.59 15.14
C THR A 311 4.98 -30.23 14.48
N SER A 312 4.45 -30.02 13.27
CA SER A 312 4.54 -28.75 12.54
C SER A 312 3.38 -27.84 12.93
N LYS A 313 3.67 -26.53 13.06
CA LYS A 313 2.62 -25.53 13.28
C LYS A 313 1.74 -25.42 12.03
N PRO A 314 0.40 -25.34 12.17
CA PRO A 314 -0.48 -25.12 11.03
C PRO A 314 -0.28 -23.72 10.44
N VAL A 315 -0.45 -23.61 9.14
CA VAL A 315 -0.50 -22.34 8.43
C VAL A 315 -1.81 -21.64 8.76
N LEU A 316 -1.74 -20.37 9.15
CA LEU A 316 -2.87 -19.55 9.55
C LEU A 316 -3.55 -18.90 8.33
N ILE A 317 -4.85 -18.70 8.45
CA ILE A 317 -5.67 -18.01 7.46
C ILE A 317 -5.96 -16.60 7.97
N PHE A 318 -5.45 -15.59 7.26
CA PHE A 318 -5.69 -14.19 7.55
C PHE A 318 -6.67 -13.58 6.57
N MET A 319 -7.35 -12.52 7.01
CA MET A 319 -8.01 -11.56 6.14
C MET A 319 -7.27 -10.23 6.34
N GLY A 320 -7.03 -9.47 5.27
CA GLY A 320 -6.37 -8.17 5.35
C GLY A 320 -7.30 -7.09 4.86
N ASP A 321 -7.44 -6.02 5.63
CA ASP A 321 -8.29 -4.90 5.25
C ASP A 321 -7.62 -3.95 4.23
N ASP A 322 -6.27 -3.93 4.15
CA ASP A 322 -5.50 -3.12 3.20
C ASP A 322 -6.01 -1.66 3.17
N THR A 323 -6.22 -1.15 4.39
CA THR A 323 -6.69 0.22 4.61
C THR A 323 -5.53 1.19 4.44
N HIS A 324 -5.71 2.20 3.57
CA HIS A 324 -4.78 3.31 3.41
C HIS A 324 -5.33 4.57 4.07
N MET A 325 -4.78 4.98 5.21
CA MET A 325 -5.34 6.08 5.99
C MET A 325 -5.22 7.45 5.31
N GLY A 326 -4.19 7.68 4.49
CA GLY A 326 -4.05 8.93 3.75
C GLY A 326 -5.04 9.09 2.60
N GLU A 327 -5.81 8.06 2.22
CA GLU A 327 -6.93 8.26 1.30
C GLU A 327 -8.10 8.97 2.00
N LYS A 328 -8.26 8.80 3.33
CA LYS A 328 -9.32 9.44 4.13
C LYS A 328 -9.08 10.93 4.37
N THR A 329 -7.86 11.42 4.18
CA THR A 329 -7.49 12.83 4.38
C THR A 329 -7.65 13.67 3.11
N LYS A 330 -7.95 13.03 1.96
CA LYS A 330 -8.22 13.76 0.73
C LYS A 330 -9.62 14.37 0.75
N ASP A 331 -9.79 15.44 -0.02
CA ASP A 331 -11.12 15.95 -0.36
C ASP A 331 -12.00 14.80 -0.91
N PRO A 332 -13.22 14.57 -0.34
CA PRO A 332 -14.12 13.52 -0.75
C PRO A 332 -14.36 13.41 -2.27
N LYS A 333 -14.29 14.52 -3.01
CA LYS A 333 -14.47 14.51 -4.47
C LYS A 333 -13.30 13.86 -5.23
N PHE A 334 -12.12 13.79 -4.61
CA PHE A 334 -10.90 13.21 -5.18
C PHE A 334 -10.49 11.88 -4.54
N GLN A 335 -11.31 11.38 -3.60
CA GLN A 335 -11.10 10.08 -3.00
C GLN A 335 -11.43 8.96 -3.99
N ASN A 336 -10.59 7.92 -4.00
CA ASN A 336 -11.01 6.62 -4.50
C ASN A 336 -11.99 6.02 -3.48
N ARG A 337 -13.28 5.99 -3.84
CA ARG A 337 -14.37 5.55 -2.95
C ARG A 337 -14.15 4.14 -2.38
N GLU A 338 -13.63 3.22 -3.19
CA GLU A 338 -13.37 1.85 -2.74
C GLU A 338 -12.27 1.82 -1.68
N LYS A 339 -11.15 2.53 -1.90
CA LYS A 339 -10.06 2.62 -0.92
C LYS A 339 -10.46 3.39 0.34
N ALA A 340 -11.22 4.48 0.18
CA ALA A 340 -11.69 5.30 1.28
C ALA A 340 -12.61 4.51 2.24
N GLY A 341 -13.44 3.62 1.69
CA GLY A 341 -14.40 2.80 2.45
C GLY A 341 -13.81 1.57 3.17
N ARG A 342 -12.52 1.27 3.02
CA ARG A 342 -11.84 0.20 3.78
C ARG A 342 -11.52 0.70 5.17
N GLU A 343 -11.71 -0.13 6.19
CA GLU A 343 -11.50 0.29 7.57
C GLU A 343 -10.67 -0.73 8.33
N ILE A 344 -9.76 -0.22 9.17
CA ILE A 344 -8.84 -1.04 9.96
C ILE A 344 -9.66 -1.96 10.86
N GLY A 345 -9.46 -3.27 10.73
CA GLY A 345 -10.14 -4.27 11.54
C GLY A 345 -11.56 -4.65 11.09
N PHE A 346 -12.11 -3.97 10.08
CA PHE A 346 -13.38 -4.37 9.46
C PHE A 346 -13.13 -5.24 8.22
N GLN A 347 -13.55 -6.49 8.30
CA GLN A 347 -13.29 -7.52 7.31
C GLN A 347 -14.59 -8.29 7.06
N PRO A 348 -15.45 -7.86 6.13
CA PRO A 348 -16.79 -8.43 5.95
C PRO A 348 -16.78 -9.93 5.61
N ALA A 349 -15.69 -10.43 5.04
CA ALA A 349 -15.50 -11.85 4.71
C ALA A 349 -15.72 -12.81 5.88
N TRP A 350 -15.49 -12.39 7.13
CA TRP A 350 -15.76 -13.24 8.30
C TRP A 350 -17.25 -13.59 8.47
N GLU A 351 -18.14 -12.73 7.95
CA GLU A 351 -19.60 -12.84 8.10
C GLU A 351 -20.29 -13.30 6.82
N GLU A 352 -19.57 -13.31 5.68
CA GLU A 352 -20.09 -13.84 4.42
C GLU A 352 -20.38 -15.34 4.54
N LEU A 353 -21.61 -15.76 4.20
CA LEU A 353 -22.12 -17.10 4.47
C LEU A 353 -21.19 -18.23 4.00
N MET A 354 -20.66 -18.13 2.78
CA MET A 354 -19.83 -19.18 2.18
C MET A 354 -18.41 -19.21 2.78
N THR A 355 -17.81 -18.04 3.00
CA THR A 355 -16.53 -17.91 3.67
C THR A 355 -16.62 -18.41 5.11
N SER A 356 -17.65 -17.99 5.86
CA SER A 356 -17.90 -18.40 7.25
C SER A 356 -18.05 -19.91 7.39
N LYS A 357 -18.81 -20.58 6.49
CA LYS A 357 -18.91 -22.05 6.47
C LYS A 357 -17.55 -22.73 6.31
N SER A 358 -16.72 -22.22 5.38
CA SER A 358 -15.39 -22.78 5.12
C SER A 358 -14.44 -22.60 6.32
N LEU A 359 -14.52 -21.46 7.01
CA LEU A 359 -13.76 -21.21 8.23
C LEU A 359 -14.21 -22.10 9.40
N ILE A 360 -15.52 -22.28 9.60
CA ILE A 360 -16.08 -23.18 10.61
C ILE A 360 -15.63 -24.63 10.38
N ALA A 361 -15.63 -25.10 9.13
CA ALA A 361 -15.14 -26.43 8.77
C ALA A 361 -13.64 -26.63 9.11
N GLY A 362 -12.86 -25.55 9.14
CA GLY A 362 -11.45 -25.54 9.56
C GLY A 362 -11.25 -25.26 11.06
N ASN A 363 -12.32 -25.07 11.85
CA ASN A 363 -12.26 -24.60 13.24
C ASN A 363 -11.52 -23.25 13.40
N ILE A 364 -11.71 -22.33 12.44
CA ILE A 364 -11.03 -21.03 12.40
C ILE A 364 -12.00 -19.96 12.85
N SER A 365 -11.55 -19.14 13.80
CA SER A 365 -12.27 -17.94 14.26
C SER A 365 -11.29 -16.79 14.40
N LYS A 366 -11.80 -15.55 14.40
CA LYS A 366 -10.96 -14.37 14.62
C LYS A 366 -10.30 -14.39 16.00
N ALA A 367 -11.03 -14.80 17.04
CA ALA A 367 -10.51 -14.91 18.40
C ALA A 367 -9.38 -15.96 18.53
N SER A 368 -9.56 -17.15 17.94
CA SER A 368 -8.51 -18.18 17.96
C SER A 368 -7.29 -17.76 17.17
N LEU A 369 -7.48 -17.08 16.02
CA LEU A 369 -6.39 -16.54 15.21
C LEU A 369 -5.59 -15.46 15.95
N ILE A 370 -6.26 -14.51 16.62
CA ILE A 370 -5.59 -13.50 17.45
C ILE A 370 -4.74 -14.16 18.53
N THR A 371 -5.30 -15.14 19.23
CA THR A 371 -4.62 -15.85 20.33
C THR A 371 -3.39 -16.60 19.84
N GLU A 372 -3.57 -17.42 18.80
CA GLU A 372 -2.50 -18.22 18.20
C GLU A 372 -1.41 -17.35 17.61
N TYR A 373 -1.76 -16.27 16.89
CA TYR A 373 -0.74 -15.45 16.25
C TYR A 373 0.07 -14.63 17.25
N ARG A 374 -0.56 -14.10 18.32
CA ARG A 374 0.18 -13.50 19.44
C ARG A 374 1.19 -14.47 20.04
N ALA A 375 0.78 -15.71 20.29
CA ALA A 375 1.66 -16.73 20.86
C ALA A 375 2.83 -17.11 19.94
N ARG A 376 2.74 -16.84 18.63
CA ARG A 376 3.87 -17.00 17.70
C ARG A 376 4.81 -15.80 17.68
N LEU A 377 4.30 -14.61 17.99
CA LEU A 377 5.06 -13.36 17.99
C LEU A 377 5.78 -13.10 19.32
N SER A 378 5.28 -13.66 20.42
CA SER A 378 5.99 -13.77 21.71
C SER A 378 7.02 -14.90 21.64
#